data_AF-A0A9P0KF34-F1
#
_entry.id   AF-A0A9P0KF34-F1
#
_cell.length_a   1.000
_cell.length_b   1.000
_cell.length_c   1.000
_cell.angle_alpha   90.00
_cell.angle_beta   90.00
_cell.angle_gamma   90.00
#
_symmetry.space_group_name_H-M   'P 1'
#
loop_
_entity.id
_entity.type
_entity.pdbx_description
1 polymer ?
#
loop_
_entity_poly.entity_id
_entity_poly.type
_entity_poly.pdbx_seq_one_letter_code
_entity_poly.pdbx_strand_id
1 'polypeptide(L)'
;MSDEQILEIVDENLQILEEEISNAAEKSNAFEVRKEDEIESHLNTVENNMEIIAKTTENPNRITEITVRSRSNVKNSLRDWDQKINQRKREKGVQYKGKKKQPEGWTYDRPRPSRFLADPCHCKRGKKGETKFKCSTIGEERRRKIFNTFWNKMSWPEKKMFVKGFVKIDKVKRRRGTNDISRRNYSNI
;
A
#
# COMPACT_ATOMS: atom_id res chain seq x y z
N MET A 1 -53.66 16.49 15.80
CA MET A 1 -53.04 15.19 16.10
C MET A 1 -53.59 14.76 17.43
N SER A 2 -54.18 13.58 17.52
CA SER A 2 -54.64 13.04 18.81
C SER A 2 -53.42 12.66 19.65
N ASP A 3 -53.56 12.67 20.98
CA ASP A 3 -52.47 12.33 21.91
C ASP A 3 -51.93 10.92 21.66
N GLU A 4 -52.75 10.01 21.15
CA GLU A 4 -52.37 8.66 20.71
C GLU A 4 -51.35 8.67 19.55
N GLN A 5 -51.49 9.60 18.59
CA GLN A 5 -50.55 9.72 17.47
C GLN A 5 -49.18 10.25 17.90
N ILE A 6 -49.14 11.04 18.99
CA ILE A 6 -47.88 11.56 19.54
C ILE A 6 -47.14 10.43 20.28
N LEU A 7 -47.88 9.59 21.01
CA LEU A 7 -47.31 8.44 21.72
C LEU A 7 -46.70 7.42 20.75
N GLU A 8 -47.36 7.10 19.64
CA GLU A 8 -46.80 6.20 18.62
C GLU A 8 -45.49 6.74 18.01
N ILE A 9 -45.42 8.05 17.73
CA ILE A 9 -44.20 8.68 17.20
C ILE A 9 -43.07 8.67 18.24
N VAL A 10 -43.39 8.85 19.52
CA VAL A 10 -42.38 8.80 20.59
C VAL A 10 -41.84 7.38 20.75
N ASP A 11 -42.71 6.36 20.68
CA ASP A 11 -42.31 4.95 20.77
C ASP A 11 -41.46 4.51 19.56
N GLU A 12 -41.82 4.93 18.34
CA GLU A 12 -40.99 4.67 17.15
C GLU A 12 -39.61 5.32 17.24
N ASN A 13 -39.54 6.57 17.71
CA ASN A 13 -38.26 7.25 17.89
C ASN A 13 -37.42 6.63 19.01
N LEU A 14 -38.06 6.10 20.07
CA LEU A 14 -37.37 5.40 21.14
C LEU A 14 -36.75 4.09 20.64
N GLN A 15 -37.48 3.33 19.82
CA GLN A 15 -36.96 2.10 19.20
C GLN A 15 -35.75 2.37 18.29
N ILE A 16 -35.80 3.45 17.49
CA ILE A 16 -34.67 3.83 16.62
C ILE A 16 -33.43 4.18 17.46
N LEU A 17 -33.61 4.92 18.56
CA LEU A 17 -32.52 5.29 19.46
C LEU A 17 -31.89 4.08 20.15
N GLU A 18 -32.70 3.11 20.58
CA GLU A 18 -32.20 1.86 21.18
C GLU A 18 -31.38 1.04 20.19
N GLU A 19 -31.83 0.97 18.92
CA GLU A 19 -31.11 0.27 17.86
C GLU A 19 -29.78 0.95 17.51
N GLU A 20 -29.72 2.29 17.50
CA GLU A 20 -28.48 3.04 17.28
C GLU A 20 -27.46 2.84 18.41
N ILE A 21 -27.91 2.81 19.67
CA ILE A 21 -27.04 2.57 20.84
C ILE A 21 -26.46 1.16 20.79
N SER A 22 -27.27 0.15 20.46
CA SER A 22 -26.81 -1.24 20.30
C SER A 22 -25.73 -1.35 19.21
N ASN A 23 -25.99 -0.76 18.03
CA ASN A 23 -25.05 -0.74 16.91
C ASN A 23 -23.74 0.00 17.23
N ALA A 24 -23.77 1.02 18.08
CA ALA A 24 -22.58 1.74 18.53
C ALA A 24 -21.73 0.87 19.49
N ALA A 25 -22.38 0.15 20.41
CA ALA A 25 -21.72 -0.75 21.35
C ALA A 25 -21.03 -1.94 20.65
N GLU A 26 -21.66 -2.50 19.62
CA GLU A 26 -21.04 -3.55 18.80
C GLU A 26 -19.80 -3.06 18.05
N LYS A 27 -19.83 -1.84 17.52
CA LYS A 27 -18.69 -1.23 16.82
C LYS A 27 -17.53 -0.92 17.76
N SER A 28 -17.79 -0.48 18.99
CA SER A 28 -16.73 -0.25 19.98
C SER A 28 -16.10 -1.57 20.42
N ASN A 29 -16.90 -2.61 20.68
CA ASN A 29 -16.40 -3.92 21.06
C ASN A 29 -15.54 -4.55 19.94
N ALA A 30 -15.98 -4.46 18.68
CA ALA A 30 -15.19 -4.92 17.54
C ALA A 30 -13.87 -4.15 17.32
N PHE A 31 -13.76 -2.92 17.84
CA PHE A 31 -12.51 -2.15 17.82
C PHE A 31 -11.57 -2.54 18.96
N GLU A 32 -12.12 -2.92 20.12
CA GLU A 32 -11.37 -3.34 21.31
C GLU A 32 -10.74 -4.73 21.10
N VAL A 33 -11.52 -5.69 20.59
CA VAL A 33 -11.05 -7.05 20.23
C VAL A 33 -9.87 -6.99 19.25
N ARG A 34 -9.89 -6.07 18.27
CA ARG A 34 -8.77 -5.90 17.31
C ARG A 34 -7.48 -5.40 17.96
N LYS A 35 -7.55 -4.64 19.05
CA LYS A 35 -6.34 -4.19 19.76
C LYS A 35 -5.73 -5.31 20.59
N GLU A 36 -6.56 -6.16 21.18
CA GLU A 36 -6.10 -7.31 21.97
C GLU A 36 -5.37 -8.33 21.09
N ASP A 37 -5.92 -8.66 19.90
CA ASP A 37 -5.28 -9.54 18.92
C ASP A 37 -3.89 -9.01 18.47
N GLU A 38 -3.76 -7.70 18.24
CA GLU A 38 -2.48 -7.08 17.89
C GLU A 38 -1.46 -7.19 19.03
N ILE A 39 -1.89 -6.98 20.28
CA ILE A 39 -1.02 -7.06 21.47
C ILE A 39 -0.56 -8.52 21.71
N GLU A 40 -1.45 -9.50 21.58
CA GLU A 40 -1.12 -10.91 21.79
C GLU A 40 -0.15 -11.44 20.73
N SER A 41 -0.26 -10.97 19.48
CA SER A 41 0.72 -11.29 18.43
C SER A 41 2.12 -10.75 18.75
N HIS A 42 2.20 -9.60 19.42
CA HIS A 42 3.45 -8.98 19.84
C HIS A 42 4.09 -9.70 21.03
N LEU A 43 3.30 -10.13 22.02
CA LEU A 43 3.78 -10.88 23.18
C LEU A 43 4.35 -12.26 22.78
N ASN A 44 3.63 -12.99 21.93
CA ASN A 44 4.09 -14.29 21.38
C ASN A 44 5.42 -14.16 20.60
N THR A 45 5.65 -13.02 19.95
CA THR A 45 6.91 -12.77 19.24
C THR A 45 8.05 -12.51 20.22
N VAL A 46 7.79 -11.84 21.35
CA VAL A 46 8.79 -11.53 22.37
C VAL A 46 9.19 -12.80 23.14
N GLU A 47 8.23 -13.65 23.51
CA GLU A 47 8.50 -14.92 24.20
C GLU A 47 9.34 -15.89 23.36
N ASN A 48 8.98 -16.07 22.08
CA ASN A 48 9.76 -16.90 21.15
C ASN A 48 11.21 -16.40 21.02
N ASN A 49 11.43 -15.09 21.03
CA ASN A 49 12.78 -14.52 20.97
C ASN A 49 13.56 -14.73 22.27
N MET A 50 12.88 -14.76 23.42
CA MET A 50 13.49 -14.98 24.73
C MET A 50 13.93 -16.43 24.91
N GLU A 51 13.13 -17.39 24.41
CA GLU A 51 13.45 -18.82 24.46
C GLU A 51 14.64 -19.19 23.56
N ILE A 52 14.80 -18.51 22.42
CA ILE A 52 15.98 -18.67 21.53
C ILE A 52 17.27 -18.22 22.24
N ILE A 53 17.20 -17.16 23.06
CA ILE A 53 18.35 -16.63 23.79
C ILE A 53 18.75 -17.60 24.92
N ALA A 54 17.78 -18.15 25.66
CA ALA A 54 18.01 -19.09 26.75
C ALA A 54 18.62 -20.43 26.28
N LYS A 55 18.22 -20.94 25.11
CA LYS A 55 18.81 -22.17 24.54
C LYS A 55 20.26 -22.02 24.09
N THR A 56 20.78 -20.80 24.03
CA THR A 56 22.15 -20.51 23.57
C THR A 56 23.17 -20.49 24.73
N THR A 57 22.74 -20.51 25.99
CA THR A 57 23.63 -20.32 27.16
C THR A 57 24.19 -21.61 27.79
N GLU A 58 23.86 -22.80 27.27
CA GLU A 58 24.28 -24.07 27.90
C GLU A 58 25.53 -24.74 27.29
N ASN A 59 26.18 -24.16 26.26
CA ASN A 59 27.40 -24.76 25.70
C ASN A 59 28.48 -23.72 25.36
N PRO A 60 29.43 -23.45 26.27
CA PRO A 60 30.45 -22.42 26.09
C PRO A 60 31.59 -22.81 25.13
N ASN A 61 31.61 -24.04 24.57
CA ASN A 61 32.76 -24.56 23.80
C ASN A 61 32.62 -24.57 22.27
N ARG A 62 31.68 -23.80 21.70
CA ARG A 62 31.59 -23.60 20.23
C ARG A 62 31.97 -22.18 19.81
N ILE A 63 32.97 -21.60 20.48
CA ILE A 63 33.54 -20.30 20.14
C ILE A 63 34.70 -20.51 19.17
N THR A 64 34.42 -20.89 17.93
CA THR A 64 35.31 -20.59 16.80
C THR A 64 34.47 -20.30 15.56
N GLU A 65 34.56 -19.06 15.08
CA GLU A 65 34.06 -18.55 13.79
C GLU A 65 32.58 -18.20 13.62
N ILE A 66 31.85 -17.84 14.68
CA ILE A 66 30.76 -16.87 14.49
C ILE A 66 31.37 -15.49 14.67
N THR A 67 31.76 -14.87 13.55
CA THR A 67 31.93 -13.42 13.53
C THR A 67 30.57 -12.83 13.88
N VAL A 68 30.34 -12.57 15.16
CA VAL A 68 29.26 -11.70 15.60
C VAL A 68 29.61 -10.38 14.95
N ARG A 69 29.04 -10.12 13.77
CA ARG A 69 29.04 -8.79 13.18
C ARG A 69 28.51 -7.93 14.30
N SER A 70 29.40 -7.17 14.93
CA SER A 70 29.04 -6.02 15.72
C SER A 70 27.92 -5.38 14.92
N ARG A 71 26.70 -5.39 15.48
CA ARG A 71 25.68 -4.47 15.01
C ARG A 71 26.30 -3.14 15.35
N SER A 72 27.10 -2.63 14.42
CA SER A 72 27.51 -1.25 14.41
C SER A 72 26.22 -0.55 14.75
N ASN A 73 26.18 0.10 15.91
CA ASN A 73 25.20 1.12 16.17
C ASN A 73 25.50 2.17 15.11
N VAL A 74 25.06 1.87 13.87
CA VAL A 74 25.01 2.77 12.76
C VAL A 74 24.09 3.81 13.33
N LYS A 75 24.71 4.87 13.85
CA LYS A 75 24.07 6.16 14.02
C LYS A 75 23.44 6.39 12.65
N ASN A 76 22.18 5.97 12.49
CA ASN A 76 21.45 6.16 11.24
C ASN A 76 21.60 7.65 11.03
N SER A 77 22.35 8.04 10.00
CA SER A 77 22.58 9.44 9.78
C SER A 77 21.19 10.08 9.66
N LEU A 78 20.99 11.32 10.11
CA LEU A 78 19.70 12.00 9.96
C LEU A 78 19.18 11.89 8.50
N ARG A 79 20.11 11.81 7.54
CA ARG A 79 19.88 11.55 6.13
C ARG A 79 19.24 10.17 5.83
N ASP A 80 19.65 9.11 6.52
CA ASP A 80 19.05 7.77 6.40
C ASP A 80 17.63 7.74 6.96
N TRP A 81 17.37 8.54 8.00
CA TRP A 81 16.04 8.69 8.58
C TRP A 81 15.08 9.40 7.61
N ASP A 82 15.50 10.52 7.02
CA ASP A 82 14.72 11.23 5.99
C ASP A 82 14.44 10.35 4.76
N GLN A 83 15.42 9.54 4.36
CA GLN A 83 15.24 8.58 3.28
C GLN A 83 14.16 7.54 3.62
N LYS A 84 14.20 6.95 4.82
CA LYS A 84 13.20 5.97 5.28
C LYS A 84 11.82 6.61 5.41
N ILE A 85 11.72 7.83 5.92
CA ILE A 85 10.45 8.59 5.98
C ILE A 85 9.90 8.82 4.57
N ASN A 86 10.71 9.34 3.65
CA ASN A 86 10.27 9.59 2.28
C ASN A 86 9.90 8.30 1.54
N GLN A 87 10.58 7.19 1.81
CA GLN A 87 10.22 5.88 1.30
C GLN A 87 8.84 5.45 1.78
N ARG A 88 8.54 5.55 3.09
CA ARG A 88 7.22 5.25 3.65
C ARG A 88 6.13 6.17 3.11
N LYS A 89 6.41 7.47 3.00
CA LYS A 89 5.46 8.45 2.41
C LYS A 89 5.15 8.13 0.95
N ARG A 90 6.18 7.82 0.15
CA ARG A 90 6.02 7.41 -1.25
C ARG A 90 5.25 6.10 -1.36
N GLU A 91 5.51 5.15 -0.47
CA GLU A 91 4.76 3.90 -0.40
C GLU A 91 3.28 4.19 -0.15
N LYS A 92 2.94 5.01 0.86
CA LYS A 92 1.56 5.41 1.14
C LYS A 92 0.90 6.31 0.08
N GLY A 93 1.65 6.72 -0.94
CA GLY A 93 1.16 7.64 -1.96
C GLY A 93 0.88 9.05 -1.44
N VAL A 94 1.40 9.44 -0.28
CA VAL A 94 1.22 10.80 0.27
C VAL A 94 2.32 11.74 -0.24
N GLN A 95 2.15 13.04 -0.01
CA GLN A 95 3.16 14.03 -0.38
C GLN A 95 4.50 13.74 0.32
N TYR A 96 5.59 13.81 -0.44
CA TYR A 96 6.94 13.56 0.07
C TYR A 96 7.97 14.47 -0.58
N LYS A 97 9.18 14.52 -0.01
CA LYS A 97 10.28 15.28 -0.60
C LYS A 97 11.15 14.35 -1.46
N GLY A 98 11.31 14.68 -2.72
CA GLY A 98 12.15 13.98 -3.69
C GLY A 98 13.57 14.54 -3.73
N LYS A 99 14.51 13.71 -4.18
CA LYS A 99 15.91 14.11 -4.37
C LYS A 99 16.05 15.15 -5.47
N LYS A 100 16.86 16.18 -5.23
CA LYS A 100 17.33 17.17 -6.20
C LYS A 100 18.85 17.27 -6.07
N LYS A 101 19.54 17.41 -7.20
CA LYS A 101 20.97 17.72 -7.22
C LYS A 101 21.12 19.23 -7.05
N GLN A 102 21.78 19.63 -5.97
CA GLN A 102 22.27 20.99 -5.71
C GLN A 102 23.80 21.01 -5.87
N PRO A 103 24.43 22.19 -5.99
CA PRO A 103 25.88 22.33 -6.09
C PRO A 103 26.65 21.58 -4.98
N GLU A 104 26.14 21.63 -3.75
CA GLU A 104 26.67 21.03 -2.54
C GLU A 104 26.38 19.52 -2.39
N GLY A 105 25.54 18.94 -3.27
CA GLY A 105 25.22 17.51 -3.25
C GLY A 105 23.75 17.17 -3.49
N TRP A 106 23.30 16.02 -3.01
CA TRP A 106 21.92 15.57 -3.14
C TRP A 106 21.11 15.88 -1.88
N THR A 107 20.07 16.70 -2.03
CA THR A 107 19.13 17.09 -0.97
C THR A 107 17.71 16.64 -1.29
N TYR A 108 16.87 16.53 -0.26
CA TYR A 108 15.46 16.15 -0.38
C TYR A 108 14.57 17.40 -0.26
N ASP A 109 14.58 18.27 -1.27
CA ASP A 109 13.82 19.53 -1.25
C ASP A 109 12.73 19.62 -2.32
N ARG A 110 12.64 18.65 -3.23
CA ARG A 110 11.65 18.72 -4.31
C ARG A 110 10.30 18.15 -3.86
N PRO A 111 9.24 18.96 -3.66
CA PRO A 111 7.95 18.40 -3.28
C PRO A 111 7.41 17.49 -4.39
N ARG A 112 6.86 16.35 -3.98
CA ARG A 112 6.14 15.40 -4.84
C ARG A 112 4.72 15.31 -4.30
N PRO A 113 3.69 15.63 -5.11
CA PRO A 113 2.31 15.65 -4.63
C PRO A 113 1.84 14.25 -4.24
N SER A 114 0.80 14.20 -3.39
CA SER A 114 0.08 12.97 -3.10
C SER A 114 -0.52 12.37 -4.38
N ARG A 115 -0.73 11.05 -4.35
CA ARG A 115 -1.51 10.34 -5.34
C ARG A 115 -2.97 10.65 -5.08
N PHE A 116 -3.71 10.84 -6.16
CA PHE A 116 -5.15 11.01 -6.15
C PHE A 116 -5.76 10.14 -7.25
N LEU A 117 -7.01 9.73 -7.06
CA LEU A 117 -7.77 9.00 -8.06
C LEU A 117 -8.40 10.02 -9.00
N ALA A 118 -7.98 10.03 -10.26
CA ALA A 118 -8.55 10.89 -11.29
C ALA A 118 -9.93 10.39 -11.74
N ASP A 119 -10.65 11.23 -12.47
CA ASP A 119 -11.95 10.90 -13.04
C ASP A 119 -11.92 9.64 -13.93
N PRO A 120 -13.07 8.96 -14.11
CA PRO A 120 -13.18 7.84 -15.02
C PRO A 120 -12.70 8.20 -16.44
N CYS A 121 -12.10 7.22 -17.12
CA CYS A 121 -11.64 7.43 -18.48
C CYS A 121 -12.84 7.51 -19.43
N HIS A 122 -12.97 8.63 -20.15
CA HIS A 122 -14.04 8.85 -21.14
C HIS A 122 -13.55 8.73 -22.60
N CYS A 123 -12.43 8.05 -22.84
CA CYS A 123 -11.84 7.98 -24.17
C CYS A 123 -12.75 7.27 -25.18
N LYS A 124 -12.77 7.77 -26.44
CA LYS A 124 -13.58 7.20 -27.52
C LYS A 124 -13.30 5.71 -27.77
N ARG A 125 -12.05 5.27 -27.56
CA ARG A 125 -11.63 3.88 -27.73
C ARG A 125 -12.34 2.95 -26.73
N GLY A 126 -12.42 3.35 -25.46
CA GLY A 126 -13.08 2.55 -24.42
C GLY A 126 -14.61 2.49 -24.55
N LYS A 127 -15.23 3.48 -25.22
CA LYS A 127 -16.67 3.48 -25.50
C LYS A 127 -17.08 2.53 -26.63
N LYS A 128 -16.17 2.25 -27.58
CA LYS A 128 -16.40 1.28 -28.65
C LYS A 128 -16.23 -0.14 -28.06
N GLY A 129 -17.35 -0.85 -27.87
CA GLY A 129 -17.42 -2.14 -27.17
C GLY A 129 -16.47 -3.23 -27.68
N GLU A 130 -16.03 -3.13 -28.94
CA GLU A 130 -15.13 -4.09 -29.61
C GLU A 130 -13.64 -3.84 -29.39
N THR A 131 -13.23 -2.77 -28.70
CA THR A 131 -11.79 -2.56 -28.48
C THR A 131 -11.25 -3.39 -27.33
N LYS A 132 -9.93 -3.63 -27.36
CA LYS A 132 -9.16 -4.18 -26.23
C LYS A 132 -9.22 -3.30 -24.98
N PHE A 133 -9.68 -2.05 -25.10
CA PHE A 133 -9.76 -1.10 -23.99
C PHE A 133 -11.10 -1.25 -23.28
N LYS A 134 -11.09 -1.76 -22.05
CA LYS A 134 -12.26 -1.96 -21.21
C LYS A 134 -12.32 -0.94 -20.06
N CYS A 135 -12.04 0.33 -20.37
CA CYS A 135 -11.94 1.38 -19.35
C CYS A 135 -13.27 1.64 -18.60
N SER A 136 -14.40 1.50 -19.30
CA SER A 136 -15.76 1.70 -18.74
C SER A 136 -16.27 0.53 -17.91
N THR A 137 -15.61 -0.63 -17.93
CA THR A 137 -16.09 -1.82 -17.21
C THR A 137 -15.74 -1.78 -15.72
N ILE A 138 -14.82 -0.92 -15.31
CA ILE A 138 -14.44 -0.76 -13.90
C ILE A 138 -15.24 0.41 -13.33
N GLY A 139 -16.29 0.09 -12.58
CA GLY A 139 -17.10 1.07 -11.87
C GLY A 139 -16.33 1.86 -10.82
N GLU A 140 -16.83 3.05 -10.47
CA GLU A 140 -16.16 4.02 -9.60
C GLU A 140 -15.87 3.47 -8.20
N GLU A 141 -16.79 2.70 -7.62
CA GLU A 141 -16.59 2.03 -6.33
C GLU A 141 -15.37 1.09 -6.36
N ARG A 142 -15.27 0.26 -7.40
CA ARG A 142 -14.14 -0.65 -7.60
C ARG A 142 -12.83 0.11 -7.80
N ARG A 143 -12.84 1.23 -8.54
CA ARG A 143 -11.67 2.12 -8.70
C ARG A 143 -11.20 2.66 -7.36
N ARG A 144 -12.13 3.14 -6.53
CA ARG A 144 -11.86 3.66 -5.18
C ARG A 144 -11.28 2.59 -4.26
N LYS A 145 -11.87 1.39 -4.25
CA LYS A 145 -11.39 0.25 -3.46
C LYS A 145 -9.96 -0.14 -3.86
N ILE A 146 -9.70 -0.27 -5.17
CA ILE A 146 -8.35 -0.56 -5.68
C ILE A 146 -7.38 0.54 -5.27
N PHE A 147 -7.73 1.82 -5.46
CA PHE A 147 -6.87 2.94 -5.13
C PHE A 147 -6.49 2.98 -3.64
N ASN A 148 -7.49 2.90 -2.76
CA ASN A 148 -7.29 2.94 -1.31
C ASN A 148 -6.49 1.74 -0.82
N THR A 149 -6.79 0.55 -1.32
CA THR A 149 -6.07 -0.66 -0.91
C THR A 149 -4.63 -0.61 -1.40
N PHE A 150 -4.42 -0.26 -2.67
CA PHE A 150 -3.10 -0.19 -3.26
C PHE A 150 -2.23 0.85 -2.56
N TRP A 151 -2.66 2.10 -2.40
CA TRP A 151 -1.80 3.12 -1.81
C TRP A 151 -1.70 3.01 -0.29
N ASN A 152 -2.80 2.76 0.43
CA ASN A 152 -2.81 2.89 1.89
C ASN A 152 -2.50 1.60 2.65
N LYS A 153 -2.74 0.42 2.05
CA LYS A 153 -2.66 -0.87 2.76
C LYS A 153 -1.52 -1.77 2.29
N MET A 154 -0.95 -1.55 1.10
CA MET A 154 0.09 -2.43 0.54
C MET A 154 1.50 -1.84 0.66
N SER A 155 2.46 -2.69 1.00
CA SER A 155 3.89 -2.46 0.89
C SER A 155 4.39 -2.55 -0.56
N TRP A 156 5.63 -2.13 -0.85
CA TRP A 156 6.21 -2.26 -2.20
C TRP A 156 6.21 -3.69 -2.79
N PRO A 157 6.59 -4.74 -2.03
CA PRO A 157 6.51 -6.12 -2.51
C PRO A 157 5.08 -6.54 -2.86
N GLU A 158 4.11 -6.19 -2.01
CA GLU A 158 2.70 -6.50 -2.23
C GLU A 158 2.15 -5.76 -3.45
N LYS A 159 2.48 -4.47 -3.60
CA LYS A 159 2.14 -3.69 -4.81
C LYS A 159 2.65 -4.34 -6.09
N LYS A 160 3.90 -4.85 -6.06
CA LYS A 160 4.50 -5.53 -7.21
C LYS A 160 3.74 -6.81 -7.55
N MET A 161 3.37 -7.60 -6.55
CA MET A 161 2.58 -8.82 -6.74
C MET A 161 1.15 -8.53 -7.19
N PHE A 162 0.51 -7.52 -6.60
CA PHE A 162 -0.81 -7.05 -6.99
C PHE A 162 -0.85 -6.70 -8.47
N VAL A 163 0.08 -5.85 -8.95
CA VAL A 163 0.14 -5.48 -10.37
C VAL A 163 0.38 -6.70 -11.27
N LYS A 164 1.25 -7.64 -10.85
CA LYS A 164 1.48 -8.89 -11.61
C LYS A 164 0.21 -9.69 -11.83
N GLY A 165 -0.73 -9.69 -10.87
CA GLY A 165 -2.02 -10.38 -11.00
C GLY A 165 -2.95 -9.78 -12.06
N PHE A 166 -2.73 -8.52 -12.49
CA PHE A 166 -3.58 -7.84 -13.48
C PHE A 166 -2.93 -7.70 -14.87
N VAL A 167 -1.68 -8.12 -15.03
CA VAL A 167 -0.95 -7.98 -16.30
C VAL A 167 -0.65 -9.34 -16.90
N LYS A 168 -0.95 -9.48 -18.19
CA LYS A 168 -0.47 -10.61 -19.00
C LYS A 168 0.85 -10.20 -19.66
N ILE A 169 1.89 -10.99 -19.43
CA ILE A 169 3.21 -10.80 -20.06
C ILE A 169 3.27 -11.68 -21.30
N ASP A 170 3.27 -11.06 -22.48
CA ASP A 170 3.42 -11.75 -23.76
C ASP A 170 4.83 -11.54 -24.33
N LYS A 171 5.38 -12.59 -24.97
CA LYS A 171 6.67 -12.48 -25.67
C LYS A 171 6.53 -11.55 -26.89
N VAL A 172 7.56 -10.75 -27.12
CA VAL A 172 7.63 -9.86 -28.29
C VAL A 172 7.70 -10.72 -29.57
N LYS A 173 6.68 -10.62 -30.43
CA LYS A 173 6.61 -11.40 -31.69
C LYS A 173 7.66 -11.00 -32.72
N ARG A 174 8.04 -9.72 -32.77
CA ARG A 174 9.09 -9.20 -33.66
C ARG A 174 9.80 -8.02 -32.99
N ARG A 175 11.12 -8.11 -32.83
CA ARG A 175 11.95 -6.96 -32.44
C ARG A 175 12.18 -6.10 -33.69
N ARG A 176 11.86 -4.81 -33.63
CA ARG A 176 12.21 -3.88 -34.70
C ARG A 176 13.73 -3.67 -34.68
N GLY A 177 14.40 -3.86 -35.83
CA GLY A 177 15.80 -3.49 -36.02
C GLY A 177 16.85 -4.58 -35.83
N THR A 178 16.49 -5.86 -35.71
CA THR A 178 17.50 -6.91 -35.54
C THR A 178 17.97 -7.58 -36.84
N ASN A 179 17.30 -7.40 -38.00
CA ASN A 179 17.75 -7.99 -39.29
C ASN A 179 17.14 -7.38 -40.58
N ASP A 180 16.46 -6.22 -40.54
CA ASP A 180 16.01 -5.58 -41.77
C ASP A 180 16.99 -4.47 -42.14
N ILE A 181 17.78 -4.67 -43.19
CA ILE A 181 18.48 -3.58 -43.89
C ILE A 181 17.43 -2.49 -44.13
N SER A 182 17.68 -1.30 -43.58
CA SER A 182 16.81 -0.14 -43.73
C SER A 182 16.57 0.11 -45.23
N ARG A 183 15.32 0.09 -45.68
CA ARG A 183 14.95 0.48 -47.06
C ARG A 183 15.25 1.95 -47.39
N ARG A 184 15.74 2.75 -46.43
CA ARG A 184 16.08 4.16 -46.63
C ARG A 184 17.41 4.40 -47.35
N ASN A 185 18.16 3.36 -47.73
CA ASN A 185 19.48 3.50 -48.37
C ASN A 185 19.47 3.39 -49.91
N TYR A 186 18.32 3.47 -50.58
CA TYR A 186 18.25 3.49 -52.05
C TYR A 186 17.89 4.88 -52.57
N SER A 187 18.81 5.83 -52.41
CA SER A 187 18.78 7.09 -53.15
C SER A 187 20.20 7.65 -53.19
N ASN A 188 20.99 7.15 -54.13
CA ASN A 188 22.13 7.80 -54.78
C ASN A 188 22.48 6.94 -56.00
N ILE A 189 21.80 7.24 -57.11
CA ILE A 189 22.26 6.96 -58.48
C ILE A 189 22.60 8.33 -59.06
#